data_AF-A0A834Y248-F1
#
_entry.id   AF-A0A834Y248-F1
#
_cell.length_a   1.000
_cell.length_b   1.000
_cell.length_c   1.000
_cell.angle_alpha   90.00
_cell.angle_beta   90.00
_cell.angle_gamma   90.00
#
_symmetry.space_group_name_H-M   'P 1'
#
loop_
_entity.id
_entity.type
_entity.pdbx_description
1 polymer ?
#
loop_
_entity_poly.entity_id
_entity_poly.type
_entity_poly.pdbx_seq_one_letter_code
_entity_poly.pdbx_strand_id
1 'polypeptide(L)'
;MLGELCMNVAMTLRSGGCVLIPCYPSGVVHDLFEFYLPEEPAWADGFSNDYRQPCVVFCGHPSLRFGDAVHFVQLWEPDFPYLDALAPFQPLAMKAVHCPIDTSLNFIQANKLIRDLKPDNLVVPECYTQPPYTAPHRVDLVIDPVGEKPLITFKRGEVIKLPLKRKKGRVFIEPELAGNIIPSEIRPGLSLASVTGELEVKDNVYTIKYNNDLANGKKHEYGHIDPQELVIKLSQEGIPGAKVQHTPTSTNIIFLRIIDDDTIIQLGDNSTHIICNRDQHVRRRLRSIIMQCLKRF
;
A
#
# COMPACT_ATOMS: atom_id res chain seq x y z
N MET A 1 8.45 -26.42 -28.62
CA MET A 1 8.37 -24.94 -28.59
C MET A 1 9.51 -24.33 -29.43
N LEU A 2 10.46 -23.52 -28.95
CA LEU A 2 11.38 -22.79 -29.87
C LEU A 2 12.10 -23.69 -30.90
N GLY A 3 12.82 -24.73 -30.47
CA GLY A 3 13.51 -25.66 -31.40
C GLY A 3 12.59 -26.42 -32.38
N GLU A 4 11.30 -26.53 -32.08
CA GLU A 4 10.30 -27.14 -32.96
C GLU A 4 9.82 -26.15 -34.04
N LEU A 5 9.69 -24.85 -33.68
CA LEU A 5 9.54 -23.78 -34.67
C LEU A 5 10.75 -23.79 -35.61
N CYS A 6 11.97 -23.83 -35.07
CA CYS A 6 13.22 -23.84 -35.86
C CYS A 6 13.27 -25.04 -36.82
N MET A 7 12.86 -26.23 -36.36
CA MET A 7 12.79 -27.43 -37.19
C MET A 7 11.77 -27.29 -38.32
N ASN A 8 10.56 -26.76 -38.05
CA ASN A 8 9.56 -26.53 -39.09
C ASN A 8 10.02 -25.46 -40.10
N VAL A 9 10.54 -24.31 -39.63
CA VAL A 9 11.09 -23.24 -40.48
C VAL A 9 12.18 -23.79 -41.41
N ALA A 10 13.18 -24.48 -40.85
CA ALA A 10 14.29 -25.01 -41.63
C ALA A 10 13.86 -26.13 -42.60
N MET A 11 12.81 -26.90 -42.32
CA MET A 11 12.25 -27.86 -43.28
C MET A 11 11.54 -27.15 -44.45
N THR A 12 10.69 -26.16 -44.17
CA THR A 12 9.96 -25.42 -45.21
C THR A 12 10.90 -24.65 -46.15
N LEU A 13 11.92 -23.97 -45.61
CA LEU A 13 12.91 -23.26 -46.42
C LEU A 13 13.73 -24.24 -47.29
N ARG A 14 14.11 -25.41 -46.76
CA ARG A 14 14.82 -26.45 -47.53
C ARG A 14 13.98 -27.09 -48.64
N SER A 15 12.66 -27.05 -48.55
CA SER A 15 11.76 -27.45 -49.66
C SER A 15 11.42 -26.30 -50.62
N GLY A 16 12.12 -25.17 -50.55
CA GLY A 16 11.85 -23.98 -51.38
C GLY A 16 10.57 -23.21 -51.00
N GLY A 17 9.91 -23.59 -49.91
CA GLY A 17 8.72 -22.91 -49.41
C GLY A 17 9.06 -21.68 -48.58
N CYS A 18 8.09 -20.78 -48.43
CA CYS A 18 8.21 -19.62 -47.55
C CYS A 18 7.47 -19.86 -46.23
N VAL A 19 7.86 -19.13 -45.18
CA VAL A 19 7.26 -19.20 -43.86
C VAL A 19 6.64 -17.85 -43.50
N LEU A 20 5.41 -17.85 -42.97
CA LEU A 20 4.77 -16.69 -42.38
C LEU A 20 4.71 -16.88 -40.85
N ILE A 21 5.25 -15.92 -40.09
CA ILE A 21 5.26 -15.91 -38.63
C ILE A 21 4.43 -14.70 -38.14
N PRO A 22 3.17 -14.90 -37.72
CA PRO A 22 2.37 -13.84 -37.12
C PRO A 22 2.80 -13.61 -35.67
N CYS A 23 3.33 -12.42 -35.39
CA CYS A 23 3.91 -12.05 -34.09
C CYS A 23 3.52 -10.61 -33.72
N TYR A 24 3.72 -10.22 -32.46
CA TYR A 24 3.66 -8.80 -32.10
C TYR A 24 4.86 -8.05 -32.71
N PRO A 25 4.74 -6.74 -33.01
CA PRO A 25 5.80 -5.97 -33.69
C PRO A 25 7.01 -5.65 -32.79
N SER A 26 6.95 -5.98 -31.51
CA SER A 26 8.01 -5.78 -30.52
C SER A 26 7.91 -6.80 -29.38
N GLY A 27 8.96 -6.94 -28.58
CA GLY A 27 9.05 -7.90 -27.48
C GLY A 27 9.69 -9.21 -27.92
N VAL A 28 9.03 -10.35 -27.70
CA VAL A 28 9.53 -11.72 -27.99
C VAL A 28 9.99 -11.92 -29.45
N VAL A 29 9.55 -11.07 -30.38
CA VAL A 29 10.06 -11.06 -31.76
C VAL A 29 11.55 -10.69 -31.85
N HIS A 30 12.11 -9.91 -30.92
CA HIS A 30 13.54 -9.61 -30.88
C HIS A 30 14.36 -10.83 -30.47
N ASP A 31 13.91 -11.59 -29.47
CA ASP A 31 14.50 -12.87 -29.07
C ASP A 31 14.50 -13.87 -30.26
N LEU A 32 13.44 -13.83 -31.09
CA LEU A 32 13.36 -14.59 -32.33
C LEU A 32 14.33 -14.08 -33.40
N PHE A 33 14.47 -12.77 -33.59
CA PHE A 33 15.45 -12.22 -34.54
C PHE A 33 16.87 -12.60 -34.14
N GLU A 34 17.27 -12.45 -32.87
CA GLU A 34 18.59 -12.85 -32.37
C GLU A 34 18.84 -14.36 -32.56
N PHE A 35 17.81 -15.20 -32.40
CA PHE A 35 17.94 -16.65 -32.59
C PHE A 35 18.00 -17.11 -34.05
N TYR A 36 17.30 -16.42 -34.97
CA TYR A 36 17.18 -16.83 -36.38
C TYR A 36 18.10 -16.09 -37.35
N LEU A 37 18.53 -14.88 -37.01
CA LEU A 37 19.23 -13.95 -37.90
C LEU A 37 20.51 -13.39 -37.24
N PRO A 38 21.52 -14.26 -36.98
CA PRO A 38 22.83 -13.83 -36.47
C PRO A 38 23.69 -13.09 -37.52
N GLU A 39 23.26 -13.07 -38.78
CA GLU A 39 23.79 -12.21 -39.84
C GLU A 39 22.66 -11.31 -40.37
N GLU A 40 23.00 -10.11 -40.84
CA GLU A 40 22.04 -9.00 -41.01
C GLU A 40 20.82 -9.35 -41.90
N PRO A 41 19.59 -9.23 -41.39
CA PRO A 41 18.41 -9.27 -42.24
C PRO A 41 18.32 -8.00 -43.10
N ALA A 42 17.96 -8.18 -44.36
CA ALA A 42 17.59 -7.08 -45.25
C ALA A 42 16.24 -6.49 -44.80
N TRP A 43 16.26 -5.49 -43.92
CA TRP A 43 15.09 -4.73 -43.52
C TRP A 43 14.49 -4.00 -44.73
N ALA A 44 13.20 -4.23 -44.99
CA ALA A 44 12.43 -3.52 -46.00
C ALA A 44 11.19 -2.89 -45.33
N ASP A 45 11.08 -1.56 -45.40
CA ASP A 45 9.87 -0.86 -44.98
C ASP A 45 8.76 -1.10 -46.02
N GLY A 46 7.82 -1.97 -45.66
CA GLY A 46 6.71 -2.38 -46.51
C GLY A 46 7.06 -3.50 -47.50
N PHE A 47 6.04 -3.92 -48.25
CA PHE A 47 6.13 -5.07 -49.16
C PHE A 47 6.89 -4.69 -50.44
N SER A 48 8.23 -4.85 -50.43
CA SER A 48 9.07 -4.63 -51.61
C SER A 48 8.72 -5.57 -52.76
N ASN A 49 8.84 -5.07 -54.00
CA ASN A 49 8.67 -5.88 -55.21
C ASN A 49 9.77 -6.94 -55.39
N ASP A 50 10.90 -6.82 -54.70
CA ASP A 50 12.03 -7.77 -54.73
C ASP A 50 11.79 -9.03 -53.88
N TYR A 51 10.58 -9.60 -53.93
CA TYR A 51 10.22 -10.79 -53.15
C TYR A 51 10.92 -12.05 -53.68
N ARG A 52 11.93 -12.53 -52.95
CA ARG A 52 12.72 -13.73 -53.29
C ARG A 52 12.33 -14.92 -52.42
N GLN A 53 11.95 -16.02 -53.03
CA GLN A 53 11.68 -17.29 -52.35
C GLN A 53 12.94 -18.20 -52.36
N PRO A 54 13.19 -19.02 -51.32
CA PRO A 54 12.44 -19.12 -50.06
C PRO A 54 12.79 -18.01 -49.06
N CYS A 55 11.81 -17.55 -48.28
CA CYS A 55 12.00 -16.53 -47.25
C CYS A 55 11.18 -16.80 -45.97
N VAL A 56 11.52 -16.10 -44.89
CA VAL A 56 10.69 -15.99 -43.68
C VAL A 56 10.12 -14.57 -43.63
N VAL A 57 8.80 -14.46 -43.46
CA VAL A 57 8.08 -13.19 -43.32
C VAL A 57 7.49 -13.13 -41.92
N PHE A 58 7.88 -12.11 -41.15
CA PHE A 58 7.25 -11.79 -39.88
C PHE A 58 6.14 -10.76 -40.13
N CYS A 59 4.93 -10.97 -39.60
CA CYS A 59 3.81 -10.03 -39.78
C CYS A 59 3.23 -9.59 -38.43
N GLY A 60 3.04 -8.28 -38.29
CA GLY A 60 2.95 -7.57 -37.00
C GLY A 60 1.67 -7.73 -36.18
N HIS A 61 0.90 -8.80 -36.34
CA HIS A 61 -0.14 -9.14 -35.36
C HIS A 61 -0.45 -10.65 -35.27
N PRO A 62 -0.38 -11.30 -34.07
CA PRO A 62 -0.65 -12.73 -33.92
C PRO A 62 -2.06 -13.17 -34.32
N SER A 63 -3.06 -12.29 -34.17
CA SER A 63 -4.44 -12.59 -34.57
C SER A 63 -4.63 -12.73 -36.08
N LEU A 64 -3.64 -12.33 -36.90
CA LEU A 64 -3.69 -12.13 -38.36
C LEU A 64 -4.63 -11.00 -38.83
N ARG A 65 -5.41 -10.36 -37.94
CA ARG A 65 -6.51 -9.44 -38.31
C ARG A 65 -6.12 -7.95 -38.38
N PHE A 66 -4.84 -7.61 -38.26
CA PHE A 66 -4.31 -6.24 -38.37
C PHE A 66 -2.94 -6.21 -39.09
N GLY A 67 -2.63 -5.09 -39.76
CA GLY A 67 -1.41 -4.91 -40.57
C GLY A 67 -1.44 -5.67 -41.90
N ASP A 68 -0.27 -5.90 -42.50
CA ASP A 68 -0.15 -6.57 -43.82
C ASP A 68 -0.63 -8.04 -43.80
N ALA A 69 -0.75 -8.65 -42.61
CA ALA A 69 -1.40 -9.94 -42.42
C ALA A 69 -2.87 -9.98 -42.92
N VAL A 70 -3.55 -8.82 -42.96
CA VAL A 70 -4.96 -8.70 -43.36
C VAL A 70 -5.18 -8.81 -44.87
N HIS A 71 -4.14 -8.56 -45.67
CA HIS A 71 -4.17 -8.93 -47.09
C HIS A 71 -4.24 -10.46 -47.30
N PHE A 72 -4.11 -11.24 -46.23
CA PHE A 72 -4.39 -12.67 -46.22
C PHE A 72 -5.73 -13.02 -45.53
N VAL A 73 -5.97 -12.76 -44.21
CA VAL A 73 -7.13 -13.32 -43.42
C VAL A 73 -7.68 -12.14 -42.50
N GLN A 74 -9.00 -11.77 -42.53
CA GLN A 74 -9.80 -10.92 -41.58
C GLN A 74 -10.70 -11.75 -40.58
N LEU A 75 -11.29 -11.37 -39.43
CA LEU A 75 -11.50 -10.13 -38.66
C LEU A 75 -11.42 -10.44 -37.11
N TRP A 76 -11.61 -9.46 -36.22
CA TRP A 76 -10.94 -9.26 -34.91
C TRP A 76 -11.33 -10.09 -33.66
N GLU A 77 -10.39 -10.13 -32.69
CA GLU A 77 -10.45 -10.21 -31.20
C GLU A 77 -8.99 -10.43 -30.67
N PRO A 78 -8.68 -10.32 -29.35
CA PRO A 78 -7.30 -10.36 -28.83
C PRO A 78 -6.80 -11.72 -28.33
N ASP A 79 -7.56 -12.44 -27.50
CA ASP A 79 -7.16 -13.71 -26.85
C ASP A 79 -7.60 -14.94 -27.70
N PHE A 80 -7.24 -14.96 -28.99
CA PHE A 80 -7.69 -16.02 -29.90
C PHE A 80 -7.08 -17.39 -29.59
N PRO A 81 -7.90 -18.45 -29.46
CA PRO A 81 -7.48 -19.80 -29.81
C PRO A 81 -7.02 -19.81 -31.28
N TYR A 82 -5.85 -20.37 -31.56
CA TYR A 82 -5.26 -20.32 -32.91
C TYR A 82 -6.14 -20.96 -33.99
N LEU A 83 -7.04 -21.88 -33.62
CA LEU A 83 -8.03 -22.47 -34.52
C LEU A 83 -9.07 -21.44 -34.97
N ASP A 84 -9.56 -20.59 -34.06
CA ASP A 84 -10.52 -19.52 -34.36
C ASP A 84 -9.85 -18.37 -35.12
N ALA A 85 -8.55 -18.13 -34.84
CA ALA A 85 -7.69 -17.26 -35.64
C ALA A 85 -7.62 -17.71 -37.11
N LEU A 86 -7.58 -19.03 -37.36
CA LEU A 86 -7.48 -19.63 -38.70
C LEU A 86 -8.83 -19.98 -39.35
N ALA A 87 -9.94 -19.97 -38.60
CA ALA A 87 -11.20 -20.57 -39.07
C ALA A 87 -11.76 -19.93 -40.37
N PRO A 88 -11.79 -18.59 -40.56
CA PRO A 88 -12.21 -18.01 -41.83
C PRO A 88 -11.22 -18.15 -43.00
N PHE A 89 -10.02 -18.74 -42.81
CA PHE A 89 -9.02 -18.98 -43.87
C PHE A 89 -9.03 -20.44 -44.33
N GLN A 90 -10.08 -21.20 -43.98
CA GLN A 90 -10.29 -22.58 -44.41
C GLN A 90 -11.02 -22.66 -45.76
N PRO A 91 -10.63 -23.58 -46.66
CA PRO A 91 -9.56 -24.57 -46.53
C PRO A 91 -8.16 -23.94 -46.73
N LEU A 92 -7.26 -24.16 -45.77
CA LEU A 92 -5.87 -23.66 -45.86
C LEU A 92 -5.07 -24.42 -46.93
N ALA A 93 -4.47 -23.69 -47.86
CA ALA A 93 -3.49 -24.21 -48.82
C ALA A 93 -2.07 -24.39 -48.21
N MET A 94 -1.88 -24.08 -46.92
CA MET A 94 -0.61 -24.13 -46.21
C MET A 94 -0.70 -24.93 -44.90
N LYS A 95 0.42 -25.54 -44.48
CA LYS A 95 0.52 -26.21 -43.19
C LYS A 95 0.60 -25.19 -42.05
N ALA A 96 -0.48 -25.00 -41.31
CA ALA A 96 -0.45 -24.27 -40.04
C ALA A 96 0.29 -25.09 -38.96
N VAL A 97 1.05 -24.40 -38.11
CA VAL A 97 1.72 -24.97 -36.93
C VAL A 97 1.62 -23.96 -35.77
N HIS A 98 1.17 -24.40 -34.61
CA HIS A 98 1.03 -23.57 -33.43
C HIS A 98 2.19 -23.83 -32.45
N CYS A 99 3.19 -22.94 -32.45
CA CYS A 99 4.30 -22.96 -31.50
C CYS A 99 4.17 -21.75 -30.55
N PRO A 100 3.44 -21.87 -29.42
CA PRO A 100 3.35 -20.78 -28.47
C PRO A 100 4.73 -20.51 -27.84
N ILE A 101 5.06 -19.24 -27.69
CA ILE A 101 6.26 -18.77 -27.00
C ILE A 101 5.79 -17.84 -25.90
N ASP A 102 5.82 -18.35 -24.67
CA ASP A 102 5.48 -17.62 -23.46
C ASP A 102 6.73 -17.50 -22.59
N THR A 103 7.09 -16.27 -22.23
CA THR A 103 8.23 -15.92 -21.37
C THR A 103 7.80 -15.54 -19.95
N SER A 104 6.50 -15.67 -19.64
CA SER A 104 5.95 -15.40 -18.31
C SER A 104 6.37 -16.42 -17.25
N LEU A 105 6.16 -16.09 -15.98
CA LEU A 105 6.47 -16.98 -14.86
C LEU A 105 5.49 -18.15 -14.84
N ASN A 106 5.99 -19.37 -15.10
CA ASN A 106 5.18 -20.57 -14.90
C ASN A 106 4.94 -20.85 -13.40
N PHE A 107 3.93 -21.67 -13.09
CA PHE A 107 3.52 -21.98 -11.71
C PHE A 107 4.67 -22.51 -10.83
N ILE A 108 5.61 -23.29 -11.37
CA ILE A 108 6.75 -23.81 -10.61
C ILE A 108 7.71 -22.67 -10.21
N GLN A 109 8.00 -21.75 -11.14
CA GLN A 109 8.80 -20.55 -10.88
C GLN A 109 8.09 -19.59 -9.92
N ALA A 110 6.79 -19.35 -10.12
CA ALA A 110 5.97 -18.49 -9.27
C ALA A 110 5.92 -19.02 -7.82
N ASN A 111 5.59 -20.30 -7.63
CA ASN A 111 5.57 -20.93 -6.31
C ASN A 111 6.95 -20.95 -5.65
N LYS A 112 8.05 -21.09 -6.41
CA LYS A 112 9.40 -20.92 -5.86
C LYS A 112 9.61 -19.48 -5.37
N LEU A 113 9.38 -18.48 -6.22
CA LEU A 113 9.55 -17.06 -5.88
C LEU A 113 8.69 -16.66 -4.66
N ILE A 114 7.47 -17.17 -4.57
CA ILE A 114 6.55 -16.98 -3.45
C ILE A 114 7.11 -17.59 -2.14
N ARG A 115 7.66 -18.81 -2.19
CA ARG A 115 8.32 -19.46 -1.04
C ARG A 115 9.63 -18.78 -0.62
N ASP A 116 10.36 -18.20 -1.56
CA ASP A 116 11.61 -17.49 -1.31
C ASP A 116 11.33 -16.10 -0.69
N LEU A 117 10.33 -15.37 -1.18
CA LEU A 117 9.93 -14.03 -0.70
C LEU A 117 9.11 -14.04 0.61
N LYS A 118 8.37 -15.11 0.90
CA LYS A 118 7.53 -15.29 2.12
C LYS A 118 6.62 -14.09 2.45
N PRO A 119 5.81 -13.59 1.48
CA PRO A 119 5.04 -12.36 1.63
C PRO A 119 4.10 -12.36 2.84
N ASP A 120 3.77 -11.17 3.36
CA ASP A 120 2.80 -11.01 4.46
C ASP A 120 1.35 -11.16 4.03
N ASN A 121 1.04 -10.81 2.77
CA ASN A 121 -0.26 -11.03 2.16
C ASN A 121 -0.02 -11.41 0.70
N LEU A 122 -0.49 -12.57 0.27
CA LEU A 122 -0.41 -13.02 -1.11
C LEU A 122 -1.79 -12.86 -1.77
N VAL A 123 -1.82 -12.19 -2.92
CA VAL A 123 -3.04 -11.86 -3.67
C VAL A 123 -2.92 -12.45 -5.07
N VAL A 124 -3.87 -13.30 -5.49
CA VAL A 124 -3.82 -14.01 -6.78
C VAL A 124 -5.20 -14.09 -7.46
N PRO A 125 -5.26 -14.17 -8.80
CA PRO A 125 -6.50 -14.55 -9.49
C PRO A 125 -7.03 -15.90 -9.00
N GLU A 126 -8.35 -16.02 -8.79
CA GLU A 126 -8.97 -17.29 -8.34
C GLU A 126 -8.73 -18.45 -9.32
N CYS A 127 -8.61 -18.16 -10.63
CA CYS A 127 -8.29 -19.16 -11.65
C CYS A 127 -6.89 -19.80 -11.51
N TYR A 128 -6.05 -19.33 -10.59
CA TYR A 128 -4.74 -19.91 -10.28
C TYR A 128 -4.71 -20.72 -8.98
N THR A 129 -5.83 -20.86 -8.26
CA THR A 129 -5.91 -21.66 -7.02
C THR A 129 -6.53 -23.05 -7.22
N GLN A 130 -6.89 -23.40 -8.46
CA GLN A 130 -7.48 -24.68 -8.84
C GLN A 130 -6.87 -25.16 -10.16
N PRO A 131 -6.67 -26.49 -10.38
CA PRO A 131 -6.19 -27.01 -11.65
C PRO A 131 -7.13 -26.64 -12.81
N PRO A 132 -6.62 -26.40 -14.03
CA PRO A 132 -7.46 -26.10 -15.19
C PRO A 132 -8.52 -27.18 -15.46
N TYR A 133 -9.77 -26.78 -15.75
CA TYR A 133 -10.87 -27.71 -16.05
C TYR A 133 -10.56 -28.70 -17.19
N THR A 134 -9.71 -28.31 -18.13
CA THR A 134 -9.24 -29.14 -19.25
C THR A 134 -8.21 -30.20 -18.84
N ALA A 135 -7.56 -30.06 -17.69
CA ALA A 135 -6.57 -30.99 -17.18
C ALA A 135 -6.59 -31.06 -15.63
N PRO A 136 -7.66 -31.57 -14.99
CA PRO A 136 -7.83 -31.52 -13.52
C PRO A 136 -6.74 -32.26 -12.72
N HIS A 137 -5.98 -33.15 -13.36
CA HIS A 137 -4.84 -33.87 -12.78
C HIS A 137 -3.57 -33.00 -12.66
N ARG A 138 -3.52 -31.83 -13.30
CA ARG A 138 -2.36 -30.91 -13.30
C ARG A 138 -2.34 -30.02 -12.07
N VAL A 139 -2.17 -30.64 -10.91
CA VAL A 139 -2.00 -29.96 -9.61
C VAL A 139 -0.71 -29.13 -9.53
N ASP A 140 0.21 -29.31 -10.48
CA ASP A 140 1.39 -28.45 -10.68
C ASP A 140 1.08 -27.08 -11.30
N LEU A 141 -0.15 -26.89 -11.81
CA LEU A 141 -0.65 -25.62 -12.38
C LEU A 141 -1.54 -24.86 -11.40
N VAL A 142 -1.10 -24.79 -10.14
CA VAL A 142 -1.80 -24.14 -9.01
C VAL A 142 -0.79 -23.31 -8.20
N ILE A 143 -1.21 -22.17 -7.63
CA ILE A 143 -0.41 -21.38 -6.69
C ILE A 143 -0.67 -21.83 -5.25
N ASP A 144 0.40 -22.21 -4.55
CA ASP A 144 0.36 -22.73 -3.18
C ASP A 144 0.14 -21.63 -2.12
N PRO A 145 -0.64 -21.87 -1.06
CA PRO A 145 -0.68 -20.99 0.12
C PRO A 145 0.65 -21.03 0.91
N VAL A 146 1.07 -19.90 1.45
CA VAL A 146 2.38 -19.76 2.14
C VAL A 146 2.25 -20.04 3.63
N GLY A 147 2.23 -21.33 3.98
CA GLY A 147 2.06 -21.79 5.36
C GLY A 147 0.68 -21.41 5.90
N GLU A 148 0.63 -20.86 7.12
CA GLU A 148 -0.62 -20.51 7.80
C GLU A 148 -1.23 -19.15 7.36
N LYS A 149 -0.56 -18.39 6.48
CA LYS A 149 -1.08 -17.09 6.01
C LYS A 149 -2.21 -17.33 4.99
N PRO A 150 -3.40 -16.72 5.17
CA PRO A 150 -4.51 -16.92 4.24
C PRO A 150 -4.21 -16.33 2.86
N LEU A 151 -4.46 -17.12 1.82
CA LEU A 151 -4.39 -16.70 0.43
C LEU A 151 -5.59 -15.81 0.08
N ILE A 152 -5.35 -14.67 -0.56
CA ILE A 152 -6.39 -13.73 -0.96
C ILE A 152 -6.65 -13.93 -2.47
N THR A 153 -7.80 -14.46 -2.84
CA THR A 153 -8.20 -14.66 -4.24
C THR A 153 -9.02 -13.49 -4.78
N PHE A 154 -8.94 -13.21 -6.08
CA PHE A 154 -9.79 -12.19 -6.74
C PHE A 154 -10.34 -12.60 -8.10
N LYS A 155 -11.48 -11.98 -8.47
CA LYS A 155 -12.10 -12.05 -9.80
C LYS A 155 -12.02 -10.70 -10.54
N ARG A 156 -12.21 -10.73 -11.86
CA ARG A 156 -12.23 -9.52 -12.69
C ARG A 156 -13.35 -8.58 -12.23
N GLY A 157 -12.99 -7.36 -11.82
CA GLY A 157 -13.94 -6.35 -11.32
C GLY A 157 -14.25 -6.43 -9.82
N GLU A 158 -13.63 -7.35 -9.07
CA GLU A 158 -13.82 -7.46 -7.62
C GLU A 158 -13.00 -6.41 -6.85
N VAL A 159 -13.56 -5.85 -5.77
CA VAL A 159 -12.91 -4.84 -4.92
C VAL A 159 -12.54 -5.45 -3.58
N ILE A 160 -11.25 -5.70 -3.37
CA ILE A 160 -10.74 -6.39 -2.18
C ILE A 160 -10.11 -5.44 -1.16
N LYS A 161 -10.44 -5.66 0.11
CA LYS A 161 -9.86 -4.95 1.26
C LYS A 161 -8.60 -5.66 1.73
N LEU A 162 -7.43 -5.21 1.27
CA LEU A 162 -6.14 -5.73 1.72
C LEU A 162 -5.89 -5.37 3.20
N PRO A 163 -5.41 -6.29 4.05
CA PRO A 163 -5.25 -6.09 5.50
C PRO A 163 -3.96 -5.29 5.83
N LEU A 164 -3.87 -4.06 5.34
CA LEU A 164 -2.72 -3.16 5.49
C LEU A 164 -2.61 -2.60 6.92
N LYS A 165 -1.90 -3.32 7.80
CA LYS A 165 -1.74 -3.03 9.24
C LYS A 165 -0.85 -1.81 9.58
N ARG A 166 -1.07 -0.63 8.97
CA ARG A 166 -0.41 0.63 9.36
C ARG A 166 -0.95 1.16 10.70
N LYS A 167 -0.40 0.68 11.82
CA LYS A 167 -0.72 1.15 13.19
C LYS A 167 0.10 2.35 13.68
N LYS A 168 1.21 2.69 13.00
CA LYS A 168 2.10 3.81 13.33
C LYS A 168 2.62 4.45 12.05
N GLY A 169 2.69 5.78 12.02
CA GLY A 169 3.46 6.53 11.03
C GLY A 169 4.84 6.89 11.57
N ARG A 170 5.81 7.12 10.69
CA ARG A 170 7.08 7.79 11.04
C ARG A 170 6.92 9.27 10.71
N VAL A 171 7.15 10.13 11.71
CA VAL A 171 7.23 11.59 11.54
C VAL A 171 8.68 12.01 11.77
N PHE A 172 9.16 12.95 10.97
CA PHE A 172 10.45 13.59 11.13
C PHE A 172 10.25 14.95 11.81
N ILE A 173 11.11 15.31 12.77
CA ILE A 173 11.07 16.62 13.43
C ILE A 173 12.17 17.47 12.79
N GLU A 174 11.81 18.67 12.36
CA GLU A 174 12.76 19.64 11.81
C GLU A 174 13.78 20.11 12.87
N PRO A 175 15.07 20.35 12.52
CA PRO A 175 16.09 20.69 13.52
C PRO A 175 15.78 21.92 14.37
N GLU A 176 15.14 22.95 13.79
CA GLU A 176 14.73 24.16 14.51
C GLU A 176 13.65 23.88 15.56
N LEU A 177 12.65 23.06 15.22
CA LEU A 177 11.66 22.60 16.19
C LEU A 177 12.32 21.70 17.25
N ALA A 178 13.17 20.76 16.84
CA ALA A 178 13.84 19.82 17.74
C ALA A 178 14.72 20.51 18.78
N GLY A 179 15.44 21.58 18.41
CA GLY A 179 16.27 22.36 19.35
C GLY A 179 15.48 23.11 20.43
N ASN A 180 14.18 23.34 20.21
CA ASN A 180 13.28 23.97 21.18
C ASN A 180 12.56 22.96 22.10
N ILE A 181 12.73 21.65 21.90
CA ILE A 181 12.10 20.61 22.73
C ILE A 181 12.88 20.47 24.04
N ILE A 182 12.24 20.76 25.18
CA ILE A 182 12.80 20.59 26.53
C ILE A 182 12.10 19.41 27.23
N PRO A 183 12.74 18.22 27.35
CA PRO A 183 12.15 17.09 28.06
C PRO A 183 12.13 17.28 29.58
N SER A 184 10.99 17.01 30.20
CA SER A 184 10.84 16.90 31.65
C SER A 184 10.85 15.43 32.06
N GLU A 185 11.72 15.03 32.98
CA GLU A 185 11.70 13.67 33.55
C GLU A 185 10.50 13.50 34.48
N ILE A 186 9.71 12.44 34.24
CA ILE A 186 8.48 12.14 34.99
C ILE A 186 8.65 10.90 35.86
N ARG A 187 9.49 9.95 35.42
CA ARG A 187 9.96 8.77 36.17
C ARG A 187 11.40 8.46 35.73
N PRO A 188 12.23 7.79 36.54
CA PRO A 188 13.60 7.44 36.17
C PRO A 188 13.69 6.79 34.78
N GLY A 189 14.38 7.44 33.85
CA GLY A 189 14.54 6.97 32.47
C GLY A 189 13.35 7.21 31.53
N LEU A 190 12.33 7.99 31.96
CA LEU A 190 11.20 8.40 31.14
C LEU A 190 10.96 9.91 31.25
N SER A 191 11.40 10.62 30.21
CA SER A 191 11.11 12.04 30.00
C SER A 191 10.08 12.26 28.90
N LEU A 192 9.23 13.27 29.06
CA LEU A 192 8.28 13.73 28.03
C LEU A 192 8.44 15.23 27.78
N ALA A 193 8.11 15.64 26.57
CA ALA A 193 7.97 17.04 26.18
C ALA A 193 6.68 17.20 25.35
N SER A 194 6.09 18.38 25.37
CA SER A 194 5.12 18.76 24.34
C SER A 194 5.86 19.11 23.04
N VAL A 195 5.28 18.75 21.90
CA VAL A 195 5.77 19.17 20.58
C VAL A 195 4.58 19.77 19.84
N THR A 196 4.67 21.06 19.53
CA THR A 196 3.68 21.82 18.76
C THR A 196 4.38 22.41 17.54
N GLY A 197 3.76 22.28 16.37
CA GLY A 197 4.34 22.67 15.09
C GLY A 197 3.39 22.32 13.95
N GLU A 198 3.81 22.65 12.74
CA GLU A 198 3.01 22.44 11.53
C GLU A 198 3.38 21.12 10.86
N LEU A 199 2.38 20.29 10.53
CA LEU A 199 2.60 18.96 9.93
C LEU A 199 2.55 19.03 8.40
N GLU A 200 3.72 19.15 7.77
CA GLU A 200 3.87 18.98 6.33
C GLU A 200 3.73 17.49 5.96
N VAL A 201 2.90 17.20 4.96
CA VAL A 201 2.69 15.85 4.43
C VAL A 201 2.95 15.88 2.93
N LYS A 202 4.03 15.21 2.51
CA LYS A 202 4.46 15.15 1.10
C LYS A 202 4.97 13.75 0.78
N ASP A 203 4.47 13.15 -0.30
CA ASP A 203 4.94 11.85 -0.82
C ASP A 203 4.91 10.70 0.22
N ASN A 204 3.94 10.70 1.14
CA ASN A 204 3.85 9.84 2.35
C ASN A 204 4.97 10.03 3.40
N VAL A 205 5.82 11.05 3.24
CA VAL A 205 6.70 11.56 4.29
C VAL A 205 5.92 12.58 5.13
N TYR A 206 6.09 12.50 6.45
CA TYR A 206 5.46 13.38 7.43
C TYR A 206 6.56 14.14 8.16
N THR A 207 6.57 15.46 8.07
CA THR A 207 7.57 16.33 8.70
C THR A 207 6.86 17.37 9.55
N ILE A 208 7.19 17.44 10.85
CA ILE A 208 6.69 18.50 11.72
C ILE A 208 7.72 19.62 11.82
N LYS A 209 7.29 20.83 11.42
CA LYS A 209 8.08 22.05 11.30
C LYS A 209 7.81 23.03 12.43
N TYR A 210 8.76 23.92 12.68
CA TYR A 210 8.52 25.03 13.61
C TYR A 210 7.56 26.06 12.97
N ASN A 211 6.64 26.61 13.77
CA ASN A 211 5.69 27.61 13.31
C ASN A 211 5.57 28.72 14.37
N ASN A 212 5.91 29.95 13.99
CA ASN A 212 5.97 31.11 14.88
C ASN A 212 4.60 31.58 15.37
N ASP A 213 3.55 31.45 14.56
CA ASP A 213 2.19 31.87 14.94
C ASP A 213 1.62 30.97 16.06
N LEU A 214 2.09 29.73 16.13
CA LEU A 214 1.82 28.77 17.20
C LEU A 214 2.72 28.95 18.44
N ALA A 215 3.65 29.91 18.47
CA ALA A 215 4.54 30.13 19.63
C ALA A 215 3.80 30.60 20.89
N ASN A 216 2.62 31.24 20.74
CA ASN A 216 1.66 31.46 21.84
C ASN A 216 0.79 30.20 22.11
N GLY A 217 1.40 29.02 22.00
CA GLY A 217 0.74 27.73 22.16
C GLY A 217 0.05 27.60 23.51
N LYS A 218 -1.10 26.90 23.52
CA LYS A 218 -1.76 26.53 24.77
C LYS A 218 -0.79 25.66 25.58
N LYS A 219 -0.34 26.18 26.72
CA LYS A 219 0.39 25.39 27.71
C LYS A 219 -0.55 24.30 28.22
N HIS A 220 -0.02 23.10 28.40
CA HIS A 220 -0.80 21.95 28.83
C HIS A 220 -0.39 21.59 30.26
N GLU A 221 -1.34 21.72 31.18
CA GLU A 221 -1.11 21.41 32.59
C GLU A 221 -1.14 19.89 32.83
N TYR A 222 -0.27 19.39 33.71
CA TYR A 222 -0.20 17.98 34.07
C TYR A 222 0.23 17.76 35.52
N GLY A 223 -0.07 16.56 36.04
CA GLY A 223 0.19 16.17 37.42
C GLY A 223 -1.09 15.91 38.21
N HIS A 224 -0.93 15.32 39.40
CA HIS A 224 -2.02 15.06 40.33
C HIS A 224 -2.10 16.20 41.34
N ILE A 225 -3.30 16.72 41.61
CA ILE A 225 -3.53 17.76 42.63
C ILE A 225 -3.68 17.07 43.99
N ASP A 226 -2.77 17.35 44.93
CA ASP A 226 -2.95 16.94 46.32
C ASP A 226 -4.08 17.77 46.97
N PRO A 227 -5.17 17.15 47.48
CA PRO A 227 -6.25 17.88 48.14
C PRO A 227 -5.80 18.66 49.38
N GLN A 228 -4.81 18.16 50.12
CA GLN A 228 -4.30 18.80 51.33
C GLN A 228 -3.44 20.03 50.98
N GLU A 229 -2.55 19.91 49.99
CA GLU A 229 -1.78 21.05 49.48
C GLU A 229 -2.70 22.15 48.92
N LEU A 230 -3.75 21.77 48.19
CA LEU A 230 -4.72 22.71 47.65
C LEU A 230 -5.51 23.44 48.75
N VAL A 231 -5.92 22.76 49.82
CA VAL A 231 -6.58 23.41 50.99
C VAL A 231 -5.62 24.41 51.67
N ILE A 232 -4.35 24.05 51.84
CA ILE A 232 -3.34 24.94 52.41
C ILE A 232 -3.18 26.19 51.54
N LYS A 233 -2.97 26.05 50.21
CA LYS A 233 -2.84 27.21 49.31
C LYS A 233 -4.11 28.06 49.24
N LEU A 234 -5.31 27.46 49.23
CA LEU A 234 -6.59 28.19 49.30
C LEU A 234 -6.67 29.06 50.56
N SER A 235 -6.33 28.52 51.72
CA SER A 235 -6.33 29.29 52.98
C SER A 235 -5.27 30.40 53.01
N GLN A 236 -4.07 30.17 52.46
CA GLN A 236 -3.00 31.17 52.34
C GLN A 236 -3.40 32.34 51.42
N GLU A 237 -4.12 32.05 50.34
CA GLU A 237 -4.70 33.04 49.42
C GLU A 237 -6.04 33.63 49.91
N GLY A 238 -6.38 33.47 51.20
CA GLY A 238 -7.53 34.12 51.81
C GLY A 238 -8.88 33.55 51.37
N ILE A 239 -8.94 32.28 50.98
CA ILE A 239 -10.18 31.51 50.75
C ILE A 239 -10.29 30.44 51.87
N PRO A 240 -10.78 30.82 53.07
CA PRO A 240 -10.96 29.88 54.18
C PRO A 240 -12.12 28.90 53.93
N GLY A 241 -12.32 27.96 54.85
CA GLY A 241 -13.53 27.12 54.86
C GLY A 241 -13.57 26.00 53.80
N ALA A 242 -12.49 25.69 53.11
CA ALA A 242 -12.40 24.52 52.25
C ALA A 242 -12.41 23.22 53.10
N LYS A 243 -13.40 22.33 52.87
CA LYS A 243 -13.50 21.01 53.50
C LYS A 243 -13.36 19.88 52.47
N VAL A 244 -12.48 18.93 52.76
CA VAL A 244 -12.33 17.66 52.04
C VAL A 244 -13.46 16.70 52.46
N GLN A 245 -14.06 16.03 51.49
CA GLN A 245 -15.00 14.92 51.69
C GLN A 245 -14.63 13.78 50.74
N HIS A 246 -14.56 12.56 51.26
CA HIS A 246 -14.26 11.35 50.49
C HIS A 246 -15.56 10.61 50.16
N THR A 247 -15.68 10.12 48.93
CA THR A 247 -16.90 9.44 48.46
C THR A 247 -16.88 7.96 48.88
N PRO A 248 -17.85 7.44 49.66
CA PRO A 248 -17.80 6.06 50.16
C PRO A 248 -18.06 4.98 49.10
N THR A 249 -18.59 5.36 47.93
CA THR A 249 -19.00 4.45 46.84
C THR A 249 -18.07 4.44 45.63
N SER A 250 -17.06 5.30 45.60
CA SER A 250 -16.06 5.39 44.52
C SER A 250 -14.72 5.81 45.10
N THR A 251 -13.75 4.90 45.14
CA THR A 251 -12.55 5.01 45.98
C THR A 251 -11.69 6.26 45.74
N ASN A 252 -11.73 6.82 44.53
CA ASN A 252 -10.77 7.81 44.06
C ASN A 252 -11.41 9.20 43.80
N ILE A 253 -12.67 9.44 44.19
CA ILE A 253 -13.33 10.75 44.01
C ILE A 253 -13.37 11.53 45.32
N ILE A 254 -12.70 12.68 45.31
CA ILE A 254 -12.54 13.59 46.45
C ILE A 254 -13.25 14.90 46.13
N PHE A 255 -14.17 15.30 46.99
CA PHE A 255 -14.89 16.57 46.90
C PHE A 255 -14.29 17.59 47.86
N LEU A 256 -13.91 18.74 47.32
CA LEU A 256 -13.55 19.94 48.07
C LEU A 256 -14.71 20.93 47.98
N ARG A 257 -15.42 21.16 49.09
CA ARG A 257 -16.47 22.19 49.18
C ARG A 257 -15.98 23.36 50.00
N ILE A 258 -16.02 24.55 49.43
CA ILE A 258 -15.71 25.81 50.11
C ILE A 258 -17.01 26.32 50.72
N ILE A 259 -17.08 26.36 52.06
CA ILE A 259 -18.34 26.57 52.82
C ILE A 259 -19.03 27.88 52.43
N ASP A 260 -18.28 28.97 52.31
CA ASP A 260 -18.84 30.31 52.16
C ASP A 260 -19.18 30.69 50.70
N ASP A 261 -18.66 29.92 49.73
CA ASP A 261 -18.64 30.25 48.29
C ASP A 261 -19.50 29.34 47.40
N ASP A 262 -20.18 28.35 48.00
CA ASP A 262 -20.93 27.27 47.34
C ASP A 262 -20.22 26.67 46.10
N THR A 263 -18.90 26.58 46.21
CA THR A 263 -17.99 26.16 45.15
C THR A 263 -17.49 24.75 45.43
N ILE A 264 -17.60 23.89 44.41
CA ILE A 264 -17.30 22.46 44.48
C ILE A 264 -16.17 22.15 43.49
N ILE A 265 -15.05 21.64 44.02
CA ILE A 265 -13.96 21.09 43.22
C ILE A 265 -14.01 19.57 43.41
N GLN A 266 -14.23 18.84 42.32
CA GLN A 266 -14.21 17.39 42.28
C GLN A 266 -12.90 16.92 41.67
N LEU A 267 -12.09 16.21 42.45
CA LEU A 267 -10.84 15.59 42.03
C LEU A 267 -11.07 14.09 41.83
N GLY A 268 -10.56 13.54 40.74
CA GLY A 268 -10.51 12.11 40.45
C GLY A 268 -9.30 11.76 39.58
N ASP A 269 -8.97 10.48 39.48
CA ASP A 269 -7.67 9.95 38.99
C ASP A 269 -7.03 10.70 37.81
N ASN A 270 -7.82 10.99 36.77
CA ASN A 270 -7.39 11.68 35.54
C ASN A 270 -8.26 12.92 35.22
N SER A 271 -8.95 13.49 36.22
CA SER A 271 -9.94 14.57 35.97
C SER A 271 -10.09 15.53 37.15
N THR A 272 -10.20 16.82 36.86
CA THR A 272 -10.57 17.86 37.83
C THR A 272 -11.75 18.65 37.27
N HIS A 273 -12.85 18.69 38.00
CA HIS A 273 -14.06 19.41 37.61
C HIS A 273 -14.41 20.48 38.66
N ILE A 274 -14.67 21.71 38.22
CA ILE A 274 -14.82 22.88 39.11
C ILE A 274 -16.16 23.55 38.81
N ILE A 275 -17.06 23.54 39.80
CA ILE A 275 -18.36 24.21 39.75
C ILE A 275 -18.27 25.41 40.69
N CYS A 276 -18.38 26.62 40.15
CA CYS A 276 -18.24 27.87 40.90
C CYS A 276 -19.20 28.93 40.35
N ASN A 277 -20.24 29.28 41.10
CA ASN A 277 -21.25 30.28 40.71
C ASN A 277 -20.90 31.73 41.11
N ARG A 278 -19.70 31.96 41.65
CA ARG A 278 -19.17 33.29 42.02
C ARG A 278 -18.67 34.09 40.82
N ASP A 279 -18.38 35.36 41.09
CA ASP A 279 -17.84 36.36 40.18
C ASP A 279 -16.55 35.97 39.44
N GLN A 280 -16.30 36.67 38.34
CA GLN A 280 -15.11 36.46 37.50
C GLN A 280 -13.80 36.63 38.29
N HIS A 281 -13.76 37.51 39.30
CA HIS A 281 -12.58 37.73 40.13
C HIS A 281 -12.21 36.48 40.95
N VAL A 282 -13.18 35.88 41.63
CA VAL A 282 -12.99 34.63 42.41
C VAL A 282 -12.57 33.50 41.46
N ARG A 283 -13.25 33.34 40.31
CA ARG A 283 -12.90 32.34 39.29
C ARG A 283 -11.47 32.49 38.76
N ARG A 284 -10.98 33.73 38.57
CA ARG A 284 -9.58 34.00 38.16
C ARG A 284 -8.58 33.63 39.26
N ARG A 285 -8.84 33.99 40.52
CA ARG A 285 -7.96 33.66 41.66
C ARG A 285 -7.89 32.15 41.90
N LEU A 286 -9.04 31.48 41.92
CA LEU A 286 -9.15 30.04 42.12
C LEU A 286 -8.47 29.27 40.97
N ARG A 287 -8.60 29.72 39.72
CA ARG A 287 -7.76 29.23 38.59
C ARG A 287 -6.27 29.39 38.90
N SER A 288 -5.81 30.58 39.32
CA SER A 288 -4.40 30.83 39.61
C SER A 288 -3.83 29.83 40.62
N ILE A 289 -4.56 29.57 41.72
CA ILE A 289 -4.17 28.65 42.80
C ILE A 289 -4.05 27.22 42.28
N ILE A 290 -5.05 26.71 41.54
CA ILE A 290 -4.99 25.36 40.96
C ILE A 290 -3.84 25.23 39.94
N MET A 291 -3.58 26.29 39.17
CA MET A 291 -2.45 26.39 38.24
C MET A 291 -1.07 26.50 38.92
N GLN A 292 -1.01 26.55 40.26
CA GLN A 292 0.21 26.42 41.08
C GLN A 292 0.35 25.02 41.75
N CYS A 293 -0.68 24.15 41.67
CA CYS A 293 -0.59 22.74 42.05
C CYS A 293 -0.26 21.82 40.85
N LEU A 294 -0.35 22.34 39.62
CA LEU A 294 -0.08 21.60 38.40
C LEU A 294 1.27 21.99 37.78
N LYS A 295 1.99 21.00 37.26
CA LYS A 295 3.15 21.20 36.38
C LYS A 295 2.66 21.62 34.99
N ARG A 296 3.55 22.16 34.16
CA ARG A 296 3.21 22.67 32.81
C ARG A 296 4.22 22.16 31.80
N PHE A 297 3.73 21.85 30.60
CA PHE A 297 4.51 21.91 29.36
C PHE A 297 4.30 23.30 28.73
#